data_AF-A0A6L5PED4-F1
#
_entry.id   AF-A0A6L5PED4-F1
#
_cell.length_a   1.000
_cell.length_b   1.000
_cell.length_c   1.000
_cell.angle_alpha   90.00
_cell.angle_beta   90.00
_cell.angle_gamma   90.00
#
_symmetry.space_group_name_H-M   'P 1'
#
loop_
_entity.id
_entity.type
_entity.pdbx_description
1 polymer ?
#
loop_
_entity_poly.entity_id
_entity_poly.type
_entity_poly.pdbx_seq_one_letter_code
_entity_poly.pdbx_strand_id
1 'polypeptide(L)'
;MGGAIWIGLRQVGIGNRQAEIVEKQVEVQAGQLRLEELKARMALFEERMKVYSATEHWLIRFAQEGKKPTGDAEREFMNAIDRSRFLFGDDLRTKLFEFWTLGNAHHYHEVSFPIEGGDHADKAHEIALKLTEAMSDLPAIFGPKIDLSDVS
;
A
#
# COMPACT_ATOMS: atom_id res chain seq x y z
N MET A 1 -27.37 38.25 -55.05
CA MET A 1 -26.27 37.26 -54.92
C MET A 1 -25.29 37.53 -53.77
N GLY A 2 -25.20 38.74 -53.18
CA GLY A 2 -24.22 39.02 -52.11
C GLY A 2 -24.49 38.39 -50.73
N GLY A 3 -25.75 38.11 -50.37
CA GLY A 3 -26.10 37.58 -49.05
C GLY A 3 -25.59 36.16 -48.77
N ALA A 4 -25.58 35.28 -49.78
CA ALA A 4 -25.10 33.90 -49.64
C ALA A 4 -23.58 33.82 -49.42
N ILE A 5 -22.80 34.70 -50.07
CA ILE A 5 -21.34 34.79 -49.91
C ILE A 5 -20.99 35.26 -48.49
N TRP A 6 -21.73 36.26 -47.99
CA TRP A 6 -21.51 36.82 -46.65
C TRP A 6 -21.86 35.82 -45.54
N ILE A 7 -22.91 35.01 -45.74
CA ILE A 7 -23.29 33.91 -44.84
C ILE A 7 -22.22 32.80 -44.86
N GLY A 8 -21.71 32.42 -46.05
CA GLY A 8 -20.66 31.41 -46.19
C GLY A 8 -19.35 31.81 -45.49
N LEU A 9 -18.89 33.05 -45.66
CA LEU A 9 -17.69 33.56 -44.98
C LEU A 9 -17.85 33.57 -43.45
N ARG A 10 -19.03 33.92 -42.94
CA ARG A 10 -19.34 33.87 -41.52
C ARG A 10 -19.37 32.44 -40.98
N GLN A 11 -19.89 31.48 -41.76
CA GLN A 11 -19.88 30.06 -41.41
C GLN A 11 -18.46 29.48 -41.35
N VAL A 12 -17.56 29.86 -42.26
CA VAL A 12 -16.15 29.46 -42.21
C VAL A 12 -15.46 30.00 -40.96
N GLY A 13 -15.70 31.27 -40.61
CA GLY A 13 -15.17 31.85 -39.36
C GLY A 13 -15.69 31.18 -38.09
N ILE A 14 -16.95 30.71 -38.10
CA ILE A 14 -17.53 29.93 -37.00
C ILE A 14 -16.89 28.53 -36.94
N GLY A 15 -16.73 27.85 -38.08
CA GLY A 15 -16.11 26.53 -38.16
C GLY A 15 -14.67 26.53 -37.64
N ASN A 16 -13.88 27.54 -38.01
CA ASN A 16 -12.50 27.68 -37.51
C ASN A 16 -12.44 27.87 -35.99
N ARG A 17 -13.35 28.67 -35.43
CA ARG A 17 -13.45 28.84 -33.97
C ARG A 17 -13.90 27.56 -33.26
N GLN A 18 -14.82 26.81 -33.86
CA GLN A 18 -15.27 25.52 -33.31
C GLN A 18 -14.13 24.49 -33.33
N ALA A 19 -13.30 24.46 -34.37
CA ALA A 19 -12.12 23.61 -34.44
C ALA A 19 -11.12 23.94 -33.32
N GLU A 20 -10.81 25.23 -33.11
CA GLU A 20 -9.92 25.68 -32.02
C GLU A 20 -10.47 25.34 -30.63
N ILE A 21 -11.80 25.48 -30.44
CA ILE A 21 -12.45 25.09 -29.18
C ILE A 21 -12.35 23.58 -28.95
N VAL A 22 -12.58 22.76 -29.98
CA VAL A 22 -12.47 21.30 -29.88
C VAL A 22 -11.04 20.88 -29.55
N GLU A 23 -10.05 21.49 -30.19
CA GLU A 23 -8.62 21.24 -29.90
C GLU A 23 -8.30 21.54 -28.42
N LYS A 24 -8.70 22.71 -27.93
CA LYS A 24 -8.56 23.07 -26.50
C LYS A 24 -9.31 22.12 -25.57
N GLN A 25 -10.49 21.64 -25.97
CA GLN A 25 -11.25 20.66 -25.18
C GLN A 25 -10.54 19.31 -25.11
N VAL A 26 -9.91 18.87 -26.20
CA VAL A 26 -9.11 17.63 -26.23
C VAL A 26 -7.88 17.76 -25.31
N GLU A 27 -7.19 18.89 -25.34
CA GLU A 27 -6.06 19.15 -24.43
C GLU A 27 -6.49 19.13 -22.96
N VAL A 28 -7.62 19.76 -22.64
CA VAL A 28 -8.19 19.74 -21.28
C VAL A 28 -8.56 18.32 -20.85
N GLN A 29 -9.21 17.55 -21.71
CA GLN A 29 -9.57 16.16 -21.43
C GLN A 29 -8.33 15.28 -21.21
N ALA A 30 -7.28 15.46 -22.02
CA ALA A 30 -6.02 14.76 -21.85
C ALA A 30 -5.36 15.12 -20.50
N GLY A 31 -5.40 16.41 -20.12
CA GLY A 31 -4.94 16.87 -18.81
C GLY A 31 -5.73 16.25 -17.65
N GLN A 32 -7.06 16.13 -17.79
CA GLN A 32 -7.92 15.52 -16.78
C GLN A 32 -7.65 14.02 -16.63
N LEU A 33 -7.47 13.29 -17.73
CA LEU A 33 -7.10 11.87 -17.71
C LEU A 33 -5.79 11.63 -16.95
N ARG A 34 -4.77 12.43 -17.24
CA ARG A 34 -3.48 12.36 -16.53
C ARG A 34 -3.62 12.66 -15.04
N LEU A 35 -4.46 13.63 -14.68
CA LEU A 35 -4.71 13.96 -13.28
C LEU A 35 -5.39 12.79 -12.53
N GLU A 36 -6.40 12.16 -13.14
CA GLU A 36 -7.09 11.02 -12.54
C GLU A 36 -6.17 9.80 -12.40
N GLU A 37 -5.28 9.56 -13.36
CA GLU A 37 -4.25 8.53 -13.25
C GLU A 37 -3.32 8.79 -12.05
N LEU A 38 -2.82 10.02 -11.90
CA LEU A 38 -1.96 10.40 -10.78
C LEU A 38 -2.67 10.23 -9.43
N LYS A 39 -3.94 10.62 -9.34
CA LYS A 39 -4.76 10.42 -8.13
C LYS A 39 -4.92 8.94 -7.80
N ALA A 40 -5.19 8.10 -8.80
CA ALA A 40 -5.31 6.66 -8.60
C ALA A 40 -4.00 6.04 -8.09
N ARG A 41 -2.86 6.47 -8.65
CA ARG A 41 -1.52 6.03 -8.22
C ARG A 41 -1.21 6.47 -6.78
N MET A 42 -1.53 7.72 -6.43
CA MET A 42 -1.40 8.20 -5.05
C MET A 42 -2.29 7.43 -4.08
N ALA A 43 -3.55 7.17 -4.43
CA ALA A 43 -4.45 6.39 -3.59
C ALA A 43 -3.92 4.96 -3.37
N LEU A 44 -3.40 4.30 -4.41
CA LEU A 44 -2.76 2.99 -4.27
C LEU A 44 -1.53 3.04 -3.35
N PHE A 45 -0.69 4.08 -3.50
CA PHE A 45 0.47 4.29 -2.63
C PHE A 45 0.07 4.42 -1.16
N GLU A 46 -0.91 5.26 -0.85
CA GLU A 46 -1.39 5.46 0.51
C GLU A 46 -1.92 4.17 1.13
N GLU A 47 -2.67 3.37 0.35
CA GLU A 47 -3.20 2.09 0.79
C GLU A 47 -2.07 1.08 1.07
N ARG A 48 -1.04 1.07 0.23
CA ARG A 48 0.18 0.25 0.42
C ARG A 48 0.96 0.69 1.67
N MET A 49 1.11 2.00 1.88
CA MET A 49 1.79 2.56 3.06
C MET A 49 1.07 2.23 4.37
N LYS A 50 -0.27 2.14 4.37
CA LYS A 50 -1.02 1.69 5.56
C LYS A 50 -0.67 0.27 5.97
N VAL A 51 -0.47 -0.65 5.01
CA VAL A 51 -0.06 -2.03 5.30
C VAL A 51 1.36 -2.07 5.86
N TYR A 52 2.28 -1.31 5.25
CA TYR A 52 3.65 -1.16 5.75
C TYR A 52 3.66 -0.66 7.19
N SER A 53 2.99 0.47 7.45
CA SER A 53 2.98 1.12 8.76
C SER A 53 2.37 0.24 9.84
N ALA A 54 1.27 -0.46 9.56
CA ALA A 54 0.67 -1.41 10.51
C ALA A 54 1.60 -2.59 10.82
N THR A 55 2.33 -3.08 9.82
CA THR A 55 3.31 -4.17 10.00
C THR A 55 4.50 -3.71 10.85
N GLU A 56 5.07 -2.57 10.50
CA GLU A 56 6.19 -1.95 11.22
C GLU A 56 5.81 -1.65 12.67
N HIS A 57 4.64 -1.04 12.88
CA HIS A 57 4.14 -0.74 14.22
C HIS A 57 3.98 -1.99 15.07
N TRP A 58 3.44 -3.07 14.51
CA TRP A 58 3.30 -4.33 15.21
C TRP A 58 4.66 -4.95 15.59
N LEU A 59 5.64 -4.95 14.68
CA LEU A 59 6.98 -5.48 14.96
C LEU A 59 7.74 -4.62 15.99
N ILE A 60 7.64 -3.29 15.90
CA ILE A 60 8.24 -2.37 16.88
C ILE A 60 7.65 -2.61 18.27
N ARG A 61 6.32 -2.69 18.37
CA ARG A 61 5.62 -3.00 19.62
C ARG A 61 6.10 -4.31 20.22
N PHE A 62 6.20 -5.34 19.37
CA PHE A 62 6.71 -6.65 19.78
C PHE A 62 8.12 -6.53 20.37
N ALA A 63 9.03 -5.86 19.66
CA ALA A 63 10.43 -5.69 20.09
C ALA A 63 10.56 -4.86 21.37
N GLN A 64 9.72 -3.84 21.57
CA GLN A 64 9.73 -2.98 22.75
C GLN A 64 9.18 -3.68 23.99
N GLU A 65 8.07 -4.40 23.84
CA GLU A 65 7.36 -5.01 24.96
C GLU A 65 7.85 -6.43 25.25
N GLY A 66 8.60 -7.03 24.32
CA GLY A 66 9.05 -8.42 24.37
C GLY A 66 7.90 -9.41 24.31
N LYS A 67 6.71 -8.98 23.88
CA LYS A 67 5.46 -9.74 23.92
C LYS A 67 4.65 -9.50 22.66
N LYS A 68 3.77 -10.44 22.34
CA LYS A 68 2.82 -10.27 21.23
C LYS A 68 1.95 -9.01 21.48
N PRO A 69 1.93 -8.03 20.55
CA PRO A 69 1.02 -6.90 20.63
C PRO A 69 -0.45 -7.35 20.60
N THR A 70 -1.28 -6.70 21.40
CA THR A 70 -2.72 -6.97 21.53
C THR A 70 -3.55 -5.72 21.24
N GLY A 71 -4.87 -5.85 21.14
CA GLY A 71 -5.78 -4.70 21.01
C GLY A 71 -5.71 -4.03 19.63
N ASP A 72 -5.45 -2.73 19.60
CA ASP A 72 -5.46 -1.95 18.36
C ASP A 72 -4.37 -2.39 17.38
N ALA A 73 -3.13 -2.57 17.86
CA ALA A 73 -2.01 -2.99 17.04
C ALA A 73 -2.24 -4.39 16.43
N GLU A 74 -2.86 -5.30 17.20
CA GLU A 74 -3.22 -6.64 16.75
C GLU A 74 -4.26 -6.58 15.61
N ARG A 75 -5.32 -5.80 15.82
CA ARG A 75 -6.39 -5.62 14.84
C ARG A 75 -5.89 -4.95 13.56
N GLU A 76 -5.07 -3.91 13.69
CA GLU A 76 -4.49 -3.20 12.55
C GLU A 76 -3.58 -4.11 11.73
N PHE A 77 -2.75 -4.92 12.39
CA PHE A 77 -1.88 -5.87 11.71
C PHE A 77 -2.66 -6.99 11.01
N MET A 78 -3.70 -7.53 11.64
CA MET A 78 -4.60 -8.50 11.00
C MET A 78 -5.28 -7.93 9.76
N ASN A 79 -5.78 -6.69 9.83
CA ASN A 79 -6.33 -5.99 8.68
C ASN A 79 -5.28 -5.78 7.57
N ALA A 80 -4.03 -5.51 7.94
CA ALA A 80 -2.92 -5.36 7.01
C ALA A 80 -2.61 -6.68 6.28
N ILE A 81 -2.62 -7.82 6.98
CA ILE A 81 -2.48 -9.16 6.38
C ILE A 81 -3.56 -9.39 5.33
N ASP A 82 -4.84 -9.15 5.65
CA ASP A 82 -5.93 -9.40 4.71
C ASP A 82 -5.87 -8.49 3.48
N ARG A 83 -5.58 -7.20 3.68
CA ARG A 83 -5.44 -6.23 2.58
C ARG A 83 -4.21 -6.48 1.72
N SER A 84 -3.14 -7.02 2.30
CA SER A 84 -1.89 -7.24 1.59
C SER A 84 -2.05 -8.16 0.36
N ARG A 85 -2.99 -9.10 0.41
CA ARG A 85 -3.32 -9.98 -0.72
C ARG A 85 -3.66 -9.21 -1.98
N PHE A 86 -4.54 -8.22 -1.85
CA PHE A 86 -5.03 -7.43 -2.98
C PHE A 86 -4.01 -6.38 -3.42
N LEU A 87 -3.29 -5.78 -2.47
CA LEU A 87 -2.39 -4.66 -2.74
C LEU A 87 -1.01 -5.11 -3.27
N PHE A 88 -0.58 -6.32 -2.91
CA PHE A 88 0.79 -6.80 -3.10
C PHE A 88 0.91 -8.26 -3.58
N GLY A 89 -0.20 -9.02 -3.59
CA GLY A 89 -0.23 -10.44 -3.96
C GLY A 89 -0.09 -11.40 -2.78
N ASP A 90 -0.22 -12.70 -3.09
CA ASP A 90 -0.25 -13.78 -2.08
C ASP A 90 1.09 -13.96 -1.36
N ASP A 91 2.22 -13.65 -1.99
CA ASP A 91 3.56 -13.79 -1.38
C ASP A 91 3.71 -12.91 -0.14
N LEU A 92 3.33 -11.63 -0.24
CA LEU A 92 3.42 -10.72 0.90
C LEU A 92 2.45 -11.12 1.99
N ARG A 93 1.21 -11.50 1.64
CA ARG A 93 0.24 -11.99 2.62
C ARG A 93 0.79 -13.18 3.39
N THR A 94 1.40 -14.13 2.68
CA THR A 94 2.00 -15.32 3.29
C THR A 94 3.09 -14.90 4.28
N LYS A 95 3.96 -13.96 3.89
CA LYS A 95 5.02 -13.45 4.75
C LYS A 95 4.49 -12.76 6.00
N LEU A 96 3.48 -11.90 5.88
CA LEU A 96 2.89 -11.23 7.04
C LEU A 96 2.17 -12.23 7.96
N PHE A 97 1.54 -13.26 7.40
CA PHE A 97 0.92 -14.32 8.18
C PHE A 97 1.93 -15.21 8.90
N GLU A 98 3.14 -15.39 8.36
CA GLU A 98 4.26 -16.02 9.09
C GLU A 98 4.61 -15.22 10.35
N PHE A 99 4.74 -13.90 10.25
CA PHE A 99 5.03 -13.03 11.41
C PHE A 99 3.93 -13.14 12.47
N TRP A 100 2.67 -13.14 12.05
CA TRP A 100 1.54 -13.37 12.94
C TRP A 100 1.64 -14.72 13.68
N THR A 101 1.96 -15.77 12.94
CA THR A 101 2.08 -17.14 13.48
C THR A 101 3.24 -17.23 14.47
N LEU A 102 4.37 -16.60 14.16
CA LEU A 102 5.51 -16.48 15.08
C LEU A 102 5.13 -15.72 16.35
N GLY A 103 4.42 -14.59 16.25
CA GLY A 103 3.94 -13.85 17.42
C GLY A 103 3.01 -14.68 18.32
N ASN A 104 2.13 -15.49 17.73
CA ASN A 104 1.28 -16.42 18.48
C ASN A 104 2.09 -17.53 19.15
N ALA A 105 3.07 -18.10 18.46
CA ALA A 105 3.95 -19.12 19.02
C ALA A 105 4.78 -18.58 20.19
N HIS A 106 5.30 -17.35 20.07
CA HIS A 106 5.98 -16.66 21.17
C HIS A 106 5.07 -16.52 22.39
N HIS A 107 3.86 -15.98 22.19
CA HIS A 107 2.88 -15.81 23.25
C HIS A 107 2.51 -17.14 23.92
N TYR A 108 2.34 -18.20 23.13
CA TYR A 108 2.06 -19.54 23.65
C TYR A 108 3.19 -20.03 24.57
N HIS A 109 4.45 -19.85 24.17
CA HIS A 109 5.60 -20.25 24.97
C HIS A 109 5.73 -19.45 26.26
N GLU A 110 5.51 -18.13 26.22
CA GLU A 110 5.55 -17.30 27.43
C GLU A 110 4.40 -17.61 28.42
N VAL A 111 3.19 -17.79 27.94
CA VAL A 111 2.00 -17.96 28.81
C VAL A 111 1.88 -19.39 29.33
N SER A 112 2.16 -20.38 28.50
CA SER A 112 1.93 -21.79 28.85
C SER A 112 3.08 -22.40 29.67
N PHE A 113 4.27 -21.80 29.61
CA PHE A 113 5.47 -22.31 30.29
C PHE A 113 6.16 -21.18 31.07
N PRO A 114 5.54 -20.67 32.15
CA PRO A 114 6.02 -19.51 32.90
C PRO A 114 7.27 -19.78 33.77
N ILE A 115 7.81 -21.01 33.77
CA ILE A 115 9.01 -21.34 34.52
C ILE A 115 10.21 -20.85 33.71
N GLU A 116 11.00 -19.94 34.29
CA GLU A 116 12.22 -19.42 33.67
C GLU A 116 13.24 -20.55 33.46
N GLY A 117 13.65 -20.75 32.20
CA GLY A 117 14.69 -21.68 31.78
C GLY A 117 14.19 -22.97 31.12
N GLY A 118 15.02 -23.52 30.24
CA GLY A 118 14.74 -24.73 29.46
C GLY A 118 14.27 -24.45 28.03
N ASP A 119 14.00 -25.52 27.28
CA ASP A 119 13.72 -25.52 25.83
C ASP A 119 12.62 -24.50 25.40
N HIS A 120 11.67 -24.19 26.27
CA HIS A 120 10.61 -23.22 25.96
C HIS A 120 11.07 -21.76 26.01
N ALA A 121 11.96 -21.41 26.95
CA ALA A 121 12.54 -20.07 27.03
C ALA A 121 13.48 -19.82 25.84
N ASP A 122 14.28 -20.83 25.47
CA ASP A 122 15.16 -20.78 24.29
C ASP A 122 14.35 -20.59 23.00
N LYS A 123 13.23 -21.31 22.85
CA LYS A 123 12.31 -21.15 21.71
C LYS A 123 11.66 -19.77 21.67
N ALA A 124 11.20 -19.24 22.80
CA ALA A 124 10.64 -17.89 22.85
C ALA A 124 11.70 -16.85 22.41
N HIS A 125 12.93 -16.99 22.91
CA HIS A 125 14.04 -16.13 22.52
C HIS A 125 14.37 -16.23 21.01
N GLU A 126 14.43 -17.45 20.46
CA GLU A 126 14.67 -17.66 19.02
C GLU A 126 13.58 -16.99 18.15
N ILE A 127 12.31 -17.10 18.55
CA ILE A 127 11.20 -16.46 17.86
C ILE A 127 11.31 -14.94 17.94
N ALA A 128 11.68 -14.40 19.11
CA ALA A 128 11.85 -12.96 19.29
C ALA A 128 12.98 -12.39 18.41
N LEU A 129 14.08 -13.14 18.24
CA LEU A 129 15.16 -12.78 17.31
C LEU A 129 14.65 -12.75 15.87
N LYS A 130 13.94 -13.79 15.41
CA LYS A 130 13.36 -13.85 14.06
C LYS A 130 12.42 -12.68 13.76
N LEU A 131 11.59 -12.29 14.72
CA LEU A 131 10.68 -11.15 14.56
C LEU A 131 11.43 -9.80 14.57
N THR A 132 12.52 -9.71 15.31
CA THR A 132 13.39 -8.52 15.33
C THR A 132 14.20 -8.38 14.04
N GLU A 133 14.70 -9.50 13.49
CA GLU A 133 15.33 -9.54 12.17
C GLU A 133 14.35 -9.13 11.07
N ALA A 134 13.12 -9.66 11.12
CA ALA A 134 12.06 -9.29 10.19
C ALA A 134 11.79 -7.78 10.15
N MET A 135 11.93 -7.07 11.28
CA MET A 135 11.81 -5.61 11.34
C MET A 135 12.90 -4.92 10.52
N SER A 136 14.13 -5.43 10.54
CA SER A 136 15.25 -4.89 9.76
C SER A 136 15.09 -5.17 8.26
N ASP A 137 14.43 -6.28 7.91
CA ASP A 137 14.20 -6.69 6.53
C ASP A 137 12.96 -6.02 5.89
N LEU A 138 12.12 -5.33 6.67
CA LEU A 138 10.90 -4.71 6.17
C LEU A 138 11.10 -3.82 4.93
N PRO A 139 12.11 -2.93 4.87
CA PRO A 139 12.36 -2.13 3.68
C PRO A 139 12.66 -2.97 2.44
N ALA A 140 13.36 -4.10 2.59
CA ALA A 140 13.65 -5.00 1.47
C ALA A 140 12.39 -5.77 1.01
N ILE A 141 11.51 -6.14 1.95
CA ILE A 141 10.25 -6.84 1.65
C ILE A 141 9.25 -5.93 0.93
N PHE A 142 9.12 -4.69 1.40
CA PHE A 142 8.11 -3.74 0.90
C PHE A 142 8.62 -2.81 -0.21
N GLY A 143 9.89 -2.41 -0.17
CA GLY A 143 10.48 -1.41 -1.07
C GLY A 143 10.16 -1.64 -2.55
N PRO A 144 10.47 -2.83 -3.11
CA PRO A 144 10.18 -3.13 -4.51
C PRO A 144 8.68 -3.09 -4.87
N LYS A 145 7.79 -3.19 -3.87
CA LYS A 145 6.35 -3.27 -4.09
C LYS A 145 5.63 -1.95 -3.80
N ILE A 146 6.29 -1.01 -3.14
CA ILE A 146 5.77 0.33 -2.83
C ILE A 146 6.17 1.34 -3.92
N ASP A 147 7.24 1.05 -4.67
CA ASP A 147 7.69 1.94 -5.74
C ASP A 147 6.56 2.22 -6.77
N LEU A 148 6.44 3.49 -7.11
CA LEU A 148 5.46 4.01 -8.06
C LEU A 148 6.04 4.10 -9.48
N SER A 149 7.33 3.79 -9.66
CA SER A 149 8.01 3.78 -10.96
C SER A 149 7.45 2.73 -11.92
N ASP A 150 6.91 1.62 -11.42
CA ASP A 150 6.51 0.45 -12.22
C ASP A 150 5.12 0.53 -12.85
N VAL A 151 4.45 1.68 -12.78
CA VAL A 151 3.19 1.92 -13.52
C VAL A 151 3.49 2.83 -14.71
N SER A 152 4.21 2.31 -15.70
CA SER A 152 4.50 3.02 -16.97
C SER A 152 4.13 2.18 -18.16
#